data_AF-A0A2E8BV44-F1
#
_entry.id   AF-A0A2E8BV44-F1
#
_cell.length_a   1.000
_cell.length_b   1.000
_cell.length_c   1.000
_cell.angle_alpha   90.00
_cell.angle_beta   90.00
_cell.angle_gamma   90.00
#
_symmetry.space_group_name_H-M   'P 1'
#
loop_
_entity.id
_entity.type
_entity.pdbx_description
1 polymer ?
#
loop_
_entity_poly.entity_id
_entity_poly.type
_entity_poly.pdbx_seq_one_letter_code
_entity_poly.pdbx_strand_id
1 'polypeptide(L)'
;MEEEFVVKVESVEDDVFRPIGVVSAIWSELSGGVGPWGAIRPLFAVVLSFVPFLFLGQHFNRQHRKGGEWFLIQFPLIAAFLWPFLFVWSIADAWWVSSGIVASSESTNN
;
A
#
# COMPACT_ATOMS: atom_id res chain seq x y z
N MET A 1 43.30 -36.73 -31.88
CA MET A 1 42.38 -35.59 -32.02
C MET A 1 41.60 -35.57 -30.73
N GLU A 2 42.05 -34.76 -29.78
CA GLU A 2 41.46 -34.64 -28.45
C GLU A 2 40.46 -33.50 -28.51
N GLU A 3 39.18 -33.78 -28.27
CA GLU A 3 38.14 -32.76 -28.27
C GLU A 3 38.19 -31.99 -26.95
N GLU A 4 38.79 -30.80 -27.01
CA GLU A 4 38.83 -29.83 -25.93
C GLU A 4 37.39 -29.37 -25.63
N PHE A 5 36.81 -29.92 -24.56
CA PHE A 5 35.54 -29.46 -24.02
C PHE A 5 35.75 -28.08 -23.36
N VAL A 6 35.54 -27.04 -24.15
CA VAL A 6 35.45 -25.66 -23.65
C VAL A 6 34.14 -25.53 -22.87
N VAL A 7 34.24 -25.72 -21.56
CA VAL A 7 33.16 -25.38 -20.61
C VAL A 7 32.99 -23.86 -20.67
N LYS A 8 31.95 -23.40 -21.38
CA LYS A 8 31.44 -22.03 -21.21
C LYS A 8 30.88 -21.93 -19.80
N VAL A 9 31.71 -21.45 -18.89
CA VAL A 9 31.22 -20.90 -17.62
C VAL A 9 30.40 -19.68 -18.02
N GLU A 10 29.07 -19.80 -17.91
CA GLU A 10 28.18 -18.65 -17.93
C GLU A 10 28.72 -17.69 -16.88
N SER A 11 29.20 -16.54 -17.35
CA SER A 11 29.67 -15.49 -16.46
C SER A 11 28.48 -15.16 -15.58
N VAL A 12 28.56 -15.61 -14.32
CA VAL A 12 27.74 -15.07 -13.25
C VAL A 12 27.99 -13.57 -13.35
N GLU A 13 27.03 -12.85 -13.93
CA GLU A 13 27.05 -11.40 -13.93
C GLU A 13 27.28 -11.05 -12.47
N ASP A 14 28.42 -10.40 -12.21
CA ASP A 14 28.76 -9.89 -10.90
C ASP A 14 27.54 -9.06 -10.48
N ASP A 15 26.74 -9.63 -9.58
CA ASP A 15 25.54 -9.02 -9.04
C ASP A 15 26.05 -7.85 -8.21
N VAL A 16 26.26 -6.74 -8.92
CA VAL A 16 26.56 -5.44 -8.36
C VAL A 16 25.42 -5.22 -7.40
N PHE A 17 25.67 -5.44 -6.10
CA PHE A 17 24.70 -5.30 -5.01
C PHE A 17 23.99 -3.96 -5.16
N ARG A 18 22.87 -3.99 -5.88
CA ARG A 18 22.04 -2.83 -6.16
C ARG A 18 21.01 -2.87 -5.05
N PRO A 19 21.04 -1.94 -4.08
CA PRO A 19 20.05 -1.91 -3.00
C PRO A 19 18.61 -1.89 -3.53
N ILE A 20 18.40 -1.41 -4.76
CA ILE A 20 17.14 -1.44 -5.50
C ILE A 20 16.69 -2.88 -5.86
N GLY A 21 17.62 -3.77 -6.21
CA GLY A 21 17.33 -5.18 -6.52
C GLY A 21 16.84 -5.95 -5.29
N VAL A 22 17.46 -5.69 -4.14
CA VAL A 22 17.05 -6.29 -2.85
C VAL A 22 15.65 -5.82 -2.45
N VAL A 23 15.34 -4.53 -2.58
CA VAL A 23 14.00 -4.00 -2.30
C VAL A 23 12.95 -4.57 -3.26
N SER A 24 13.27 -4.70 -4.55
CA SER A 24 12.38 -5.31 -5.54
C SER A 24 12.12 -6.78 -5.26
N ALA A 25 13.15 -7.54 -4.86
CA ALA A 25 13.04 -8.95 -4.50
C ALA A 25 12.16 -9.13 -3.24
N ILE A 26 12.42 -8.33 -2.19
CA ILE A 26 11.58 -8.31 -0.99
C ILE A 26 10.13 -7.98 -1.36
N TRP A 27 9.92 -7.00 -2.23
CA TRP A 27 8.58 -6.61 -2.67
C TRP A 27 7.88 -7.73 -3.47
N SER A 28 8.58 -8.43 -4.35
CA SER A 28 8.00 -9.57 -5.09
C SER A 28 7.69 -10.76 -4.20
N GLU A 29 8.53 -11.04 -3.19
CA GLU A 29 8.26 -12.10 -2.21
C GLU A 29 7.04 -11.75 -1.34
N LEU A 30 6.94 -10.48 -0.92
CA LEU A 30 5.84 -10.00 -0.07
C LEU A 30 4.51 -9.93 -0.84
N SER A 31 4.54 -9.54 -2.12
CA SER A 31 3.34 -9.39 -2.97
C SER A 31 2.94 -10.67 -3.73
N GLY A 32 3.86 -11.62 -3.92
CA GLY A 32 3.61 -12.88 -4.62
C GLY A 32 2.86 -13.94 -3.80
N GLY A 33 2.77 -13.79 -2.48
CA GLY A 33 2.10 -14.74 -1.59
C GLY A 33 0.71 -14.27 -1.13
N VAL A 34 -0.31 -15.13 -1.29
CA VAL A 34 -1.61 -14.98 -0.59
C VAL A 34 -1.44 -15.09 0.94
N GLY A 35 -0.37 -15.74 1.41
CA GLY A 35 -0.09 -16.04 2.82
C GLY A 35 0.12 -14.81 3.74
N PRO A 36 1.06 -13.89 3.44
CA PRO A 36 1.33 -12.73 4.30
C PRO A 36 0.15 -11.75 4.37
N TRP A 37 -0.48 -11.44 3.23
CA TRP A 37 -1.64 -10.55 3.17
C TRP A 37 -2.90 -11.19 3.76
N GLY A 38 -3.06 -12.50 3.63
CA GLY A 38 -4.14 -13.24 4.29
C GLY A 38 -4.01 -13.21 5.81
N ALA A 39 -2.79 -13.33 6.34
CA ALA A 39 -2.50 -13.28 7.77
C ALA A 39 -2.59 -11.85 8.37
N ILE A 40 -2.39 -10.80 7.57
CA ILE A 40 -2.51 -9.42 8.04
C ILE A 40 -3.96 -9.04 8.37
N ARG A 41 -4.92 -9.67 7.70
CA ARG A 41 -6.35 -9.35 7.81
C ARG A 41 -6.91 -9.55 9.23
N PRO A 42 -6.71 -10.71 9.90
CA PRO A 42 -7.11 -10.86 11.30
C PRO A 42 -6.32 -9.95 12.25
N LEU A 43 -5.03 -9.72 11.99
CA LEU A 43 -4.22 -8.81 12.81
C LEU A 43 -4.77 -7.37 12.76
N PHE A 44 -5.10 -6.91 11.55
CA PHE A 44 -5.73 -5.61 11.32
C PHE A 44 -7.10 -5.53 12.00
N ALA A 45 -7.92 -6.58 11.89
CA ALA A 45 -9.21 -6.63 12.57
C ALA A 45 -9.10 -6.55 14.11
N VAL A 46 -8.10 -7.21 14.70
CA VAL A 46 -7.80 -7.13 16.14
C VAL A 46 -7.35 -5.72 16.52
N VAL A 47 -6.50 -5.08 15.73
CA VAL A 47 -6.10 -3.67 15.98
C VAL A 47 -7.32 -2.76 15.89
N LEU A 48 -8.19 -2.95 14.89
CA LEU A 48 -9.39 -2.13 14.69
C LEU A 48 -10.40 -2.32 15.84
N SER A 49 -10.48 -3.51 16.43
CA SER A 49 -11.36 -3.77 17.57
C SER A 49 -10.93 -3.03 18.83
N PHE A 50 -9.68 -2.54 18.91
CA PHE A 50 -9.21 -1.68 20.01
C PHE A 50 -9.66 -0.22 19.89
N VAL A 51 -10.17 0.22 18.73
CA VAL A 51 -10.58 1.62 18.50
C VAL A 51 -11.62 2.12 19.52
N PRO A 52 -12.69 1.37 19.87
CA PRO A 52 -13.63 1.79 20.91
C PRO A 52 -13.00 1.92 22.31
N PHE A 53 -11.89 1.20 22.55
CA PHE A 53 -11.19 1.16 23.83
C PHE A 53 -10.10 2.24 23.96
N LEU A 54 -9.84 3.05 22.94
CA LEU A 54 -8.88 4.16 23.02
C LEU A 54 -9.22 5.17 24.13
N PHE A 55 -10.49 5.20 24.56
CA PHE A 55 -10.97 6.06 25.66
C PHE A 55 -11.24 5.31 26.97
N LEU A 56 -10.87 4.02 27.05
CA LEU A 56 -11.10 3.20 28.24
C LEU A 56 -10.32 3.69 29.46
N GLY A 57 -9.12 4.23 29.26
CA GLY A 57 -8.37 4.91 30.31
C GLY A 57 -9.10 6.14 30.88
N GLN A 58 -9.82 6.88 30.03
CA GLN A 58 -10.66 7.99 30.47
C GLN A 58 -11.92 7.49 31.19
N HIS A 59 -12.46 6.33 30.79
CA HIS A 59 -13.56 5.66 31.50
C HIS A 59 -13.14 5.24 32.92
N PHE A 60 -11.98 4.58 33.08
CA PHE A 60 -11.48 4.17 34.39
C PHE A 60 -11.07 5.35 35.28
N ASN A 61 -10.54 6.43 34.69
CA ASN A 61 -10.27 7.67 35.42
C ASN A 61 -11.52 8.51 35.70
N ARG A 62 -12.74 8.01 35.38
CA ARG A 62 -14.03 8.71 35.50
C ARG A 62 -14.10 10.05 34.73
N GLN A 63 -13.25 10.24 33.73
CA GLN A 63 -13.17 11.42 32.87
C GLN A 63 -13.94 11.23 31.55
N HIS A 64 -15.21 10.81 31.62
CA HIS A 64 -16.01 10.51 30.42
C HIS A 64 -16.16 11.73 29.49
N ARG A 65 -16.25 12.94 30.06
CA ARG A 65 -16.31 14.20 29.29
C ARG A 65 -15.06 14.38 28.42
N LYS A 66 -13.88 14.16 29.01
CA LYS A 66 -12.60 14.22 28.28
C LYS A 66 -12.52 13.12 27.22
N GLY A 67 -12.97 11.90 27.51
CA GLY A 67 -13.07 10.84 26.51
C GLY A 67 -13.94 11.23 25.31
N GLY A 68 -15.11 11.82 25.57
CA GLY A 68 -16.02 12.32 24.53
C GLY A 68 -15.42 13.46 23.71
N GLU A 69 -14.79 14.45 24.35
CA GLU A 69 -14.12 15.57 23.68
C GLU A 69 -13.03 15.08 22.71
N TRP A 70 -12.22 14.12 23.14
CA TRP A 70 -11.15 13.54 22.31
C TRP A 70 -11.67 12.60 21.22
N PHE A 71 -12.85 11.99 21.39
CA PHE A 71 -13.52 11.26 20.31
C PHE A 71 -14.07 12.24 19.26
N LEU A 72 -14.68 13.34 19.70
CA LEU A 72 -15.25 14.35 18.81
C LEU A 72 -14.19 15.05 17.95
N ILE A 73 -12.97 15.24 18.45
CA ILE A 73 -11.88 15.82 17.64
C ILE A 73 -11.42 14.89 16.50
N GLN A 74 -11.76 13.60 16.53
CA GLN A 74 -11.36 12.67 15.46
C GLN A 74 -12.10 12.94 14.15
N PHE A 75 -13.35 13.39 14.19
CA PHE A 75 -14.16 13.67 12.98
C PHE A 75 -13.47 14.66 12.01
N PRO A 76 -13.02 15.86 12.46
CA PRO A 76 -12.28 16.76 11.58
C PRO A 76 -10.90 16.22 11.19
N LEU A 77 -10.21 15.49 12.08
CA LEU A 77 -8.88 14.95 11.81
C LEU A 77 -8.89 13.87 10.72
N ILE A 78 -9.91 13.01 10.69
CA ILE A 78 -10.06 11.97 9.65
C ILE A 78 -10.15 12.62 8.27
N ALA A 79 -10.99 13.65 8.12
CA ALA A 79 -11.12 14.35 6.84
C ALA A 79 -9.82 15.05 6.42
N ALA A 80 -9.14 15.70 7.37
CA ALA A 80 -7.85 16.34 7.12
C ALA A 80 -6.76 15.33 6.70
N PHE A 81 -6.71 14.16 7.33
CA PHE A 81 -5.77 13.09 6.98
C PHE A 81 -6.11 12.41 5.66
N LEU A 82 -7.39 12.27 5.32
CA LEU A 82 -7.84 11.64 4.09
C LEU A 82 -7.68 12.54 2.86
N TRP A 83 -7.65 13.86 3.06
CA TRP A 83 -7.59 14.85 1.99
C TRP A 83 -6.44 14.64 0.97
N PRO A 84 -5.18 14.37 1.35
CA PRO A 84 -4.10 14.14 0.39
C PRO A 84 -4.37 12.95 -0.53
N PHE A 85 -4.95 11.87 0.01
CA PHE A 85 -5.32 10.69 -0.77
C PHE A 85 -6.44 11.00 -1.75
N LEU A 86 -7.46 11.74 -1.31
CA LEU A 86 -8.55 12.20 -2.18
C LEU A 86 -8.05 13.16 -3.26
N PHE A 87 -7.07 14.00 -2.93
CA PHE A 87 -6.44 14.92 -3.87
C PHE A 87 -5.65 14.18 -4.95
N VAL A 88 -4.85 13.18 -4.58
CA VAL A 88 -4.14 12.35 -5.56
C VAL A 88 -5.13 11.54 -6.41
N TRP A 89 -6.17 10.98 -5.76
CA TRP A 89 -7.22 10.25 -6.46
C TRP A 89 -7.97 11.12 -7.46
N SER A 90 -8.27 12.39 -7.13
CA SER A 90 -8.98 13.27 -8.05
C SER A 90 -8.18 13.58 -9.31
N ILE A 91 -6.85 13.64 -9.22
CA ILE A 91 -5.97 13.77 -10.39
C ILE A 91 -6.06 12.51 -11.27
N ALA A 92 -5.96 11.32 -10.66
CA ALA A 92 -6.05 10.06 -11.39
C ALA A 92 -7.42 9.88 -12.06
N ASP A 93 -8.49 10.23 -11.36
CA ASP A 93 -9.87 10.20 -11.86
C ASP A 93 -10.04 11.11 -13.08
N ALA A 94 -9.59 12.37 -13.00
CA ALA A 94 -9.64 13.31 -14.11
C ALA A 94 -8.86 12.81 -15.34
N TRP A 95 -7.71 12.18 -15.12
CA TRP A 95 -6.92 11.60 -16.20
C TRP A 95 -7.63 10.41 -16.87
N TRP A 96 -8.24 9.51 -16.10
CA TRP A 96 -9.02 8.40 -16.68
C TRP A 96 -10.19 8.89 -17.51
N VAL A 97 -10.96 9.86 -17.01
CA VAL A 97 -12.10 10.44 -17.73
C VAL A 97 -11.63 11.07 -19.05
N SER A 98 -10.56 11.87 -19.03
CA SER A 98 -10.01 12.50 -20.23
C SER A 98 -9.51 11.45 -21.24
N SER A 99 -8.81 10.42 -20.77
CA SER A 99 -8.29 9.36 -21.64
C SER A 99 -9.41 8.57 -22.31
N GLY A 100 -10.50 8.30 -21.58
CA GLY A 100 -11.69 7.63 -22.11
C GLY A 100 -12.37 8.42 -23.23
N ILE A 101 -12.45 9.75 -23.09
CA ILE A 101 -13.01 10.63 -24.14
C ILE A 101 -12.15 10.57 -25.41
N VAL A 102 -10.82 10.65 -25.28
CA VAL A 102 -9.90 10.59 -26.43
C VAL A 102 -10.01 9.25 -27.15
N ALA A 103 -9.96 8.13 -26.41
CA ALA A 103 -10.10 6.79 -26.97
C ALA A 103 -11.43 6.60 -27.72
N SER A 104 -12.53 7.14 -27.16
CA SER A 104 -13.85 7.09 -27.80
C SER A 104 -13.89 7.93 -29.08
N SER A 105 -13.26 9.11 -29.07
CA SER A 105 -13.20 9.98 -30.24
C SER A 105 -12.35 9.41 -31.38
N GLU A 106 -11.26 8.71 -31.08
CA GLU A 106 -10.43 8.03 -32.08
C GLU A 106 -11.19 6.88 -32.74
N SER A 107 -11.92 6.08 -31.95
CA SER A 107 -12.74 4.96 -32.47
C SER A 107 -13.89 5.39 -33.40
N THR A 108 -14.38 6.63 -33.27
CA THR A 108 -15.47 7.17 -34.11
C THR A 108 -14.96 7.77 -35.42
N ASN A 109 -13.68 8.15 -35.48
CA ASN A 109 -13.04 8.75 -36.66
C ASN A 109 -12.34 7.72 -37.56
N ASN A 110 -12.37 6.43 -37.21
CA ASN A 110 -11.76 5.32 -37.92
C ASN A 110 -12.85 4.35 -38.42
#